data_AF-A0A5J4FXU6-F1
#
_entry.id   AF-A0A5J4FXU6-F1
#
_cell.length_a   1.000
_cell.length_b   1.000
_cell.length_c   1.000
_cell.angle_alpha   90.00
_cell.angle_beta   90.00
_cell.angle_gamma   90.00
#
_symmetry.space_group_name_H-M   'P 1'
#
loop_
_entity.id
_entity.type
_entity.pdbx_description
1 polymer ?
#
loop_
_entity_poly.entity_id
_entity_poly.type
_entity_poly.pdbx_seq_one_letter_code
_entity_poly.pdbx_strand_id
1 'polypeptide(L)' 'MKEYKILKSEISWKDNIQNFEDLLNTHARQGWEVKDIDLIGGSASQFIALLEKQK' A
#
# COMPACT_ATOMS: atom_id res chain seq x y z
N MET A 1 10.97 5.76 17.09
CA MET A 1 10.13 6.81 16.46
C MET A 1 9.35 6.14 15.33
N LYS A 2 8.07 6.48 15.10
CA LYS A 2 7.27 5.84 14.05
C LYS A 2 7.54 6.50 12.69
N GLU A 3 7.89 5.71 11.69
CA GLU A 3 8.02 6.16 10.29
C GLU A 3 6.76 5.77 9.52
N TYR A 4 6.20 6.68 8.73
CA TYR A 4 5.01 6.42 7.92
C TYR A 4 5.33 6.55 6.44
N LYS A 5 4.77 5.66 5.62
CA LYS A 5 4.88 5.67 4.17
C LYS A 5 3.51 5.51 3.54
N ILE A 6 3.23 6.29 2.51
CA ILE A 6 2.00 6.16 1.72
C ILE A 6 2.37 5.53 0.38
N LEU A 7 1.70 4.44 0.05
CA LEU A 7 1.73 3.84 -1.28
C LEU A 7 0.43 4.20 -1.98
N LYS A 8 0.52 4.71 -3.20
CA LYS A 8 -0.63 4.96 -4.06
C LYS A 8 -0.59 3.99 -5.23
N SER A 9 -1.71 3.35 -5.54
CA SER A 9 -1.83 2.58 -6.77
C SER A 9 -1.93 3.56 -7.95
N GLU A 10 -0.96 3.49 -8.86
CA GLU A 10 -0.98 4.29 -10.10
C GLU A 10 -1.98 3.71 -11.11
N ILE A 11 -2.45 2.47 -10.89
CA ILE A 11 -3.28 1.70 -11.84
C ILE A 11 -4.47 1.05 -11.11
N SER A 12 -5.54 0.79 -11.86
CA SER A 12 -6.77 0.12 -11.44
C SER A 12 -6.53 -1.20 -10.69
N TRP A 13 -7.23 -1.40 -9.55
CA TRP A 13 -7.16 -2.57 -8.66
C TRP A 13 -7.20 -3.91 -9.42
N LYS A 14 -8.03 -4.02 -10.47
CA LYS A 14 -8.24 -5.27 -11.22
C LYS A 14 -6.98 -5.84 -11.88
N ASP A 15 -6.07 -5.01 -12.37
CA ASP A 15 -4.92 -5.46 -13.15
C ASP A 15 -3.63 -5.58 -12.32
N ASN A 16 -3.62 -5.09 -11.07
CA ASN A 16 -2.38 -4.90 -10.30
C ASN A 16 -2.38 -5.50 -8.89
N ILE A 17 -3.32 -6.41 -8.57
CA ILE A 17 -3.34 -7.09 -7.26
C ILE A 17 -1.99 -7.80 -6.99
N GLN A 18 -1.48 -8.54 -7.97
CA GLN A 18 -0.22 -9.28 -7.83
C GLN A 18 0.98 -8.33 -7.62
N ASN A 19 1.07 -7.26 -8.43
CA ASN A 19 2.14 -6.26 -8.31
C ASN A 19 2.09 -5.53 -6.95
N PHE A 20 0.89 -5.26 -6.46
CA PHE A 20 0.71 -4.62 -5.17
C PHE A 20 1.05 -5.56 -4.01
N GLU A 21 0.66 -6.83 -4.09
CA GLU A 21 1.06 -7.85 -3.12
C GLU A 21 2.59 -7.99 -3.05
N ASP A 22 3.28 -8.03 -4.19
CA ASP A 22 4.75 -8.10 -4.23
C ASP A 22 5.40 -6.85 -3.61
N LEU A 23 4.82 -5.68 -3.86
CA LEU A 23 5.28 -4.41 -3.32
C LEU A 23 5.07 -4.32 -1.81
N LEU A 24 3.92 -4.77 -1.31
CA LEU A 24 3.65 -4.90 0.13
C LEU A 24 4.60 -5.91 0.78
N ASN A 25 4.80 -7.08 0.19
CA ASN A 25 5.73 -8.10 0.69
C ASN A 25 7.17 -7.59 0.74
N THR A 26 7.58 -6.80 -0.24
CA THR A 26 8.89 -6.15 -0.25
C THR A 26 9.04 -5.18 0.91
N HIS A 27 8.01 -4.39 1.21
CA HIS A 27 8.01 -3.47 2.35
C HIS A 27 7.90 -4.21 3.70
N ALA A 28 7.13 -5.30 3.78
CA ALA A 28 7.07 -6.16 4.96
C ALA A 28 8.46 -6.73 5.31
N ARG A 29 9.22 -7.20 4.31
CA ARG A 29 10.62 -7.64 4.51
C ARG A 29 11.55 -6.53 5.01
N GLN A 30 11.25 -5.28 4.68
CA GLN A 30 11.98 -4.10 5.16
C GLN A 30 11.53 -3.66 6.57
N GLY A 31 10.55 -4.35 7.18
CA GLY A 31 10.01 -4.06 8.50
C GLY A 31 8.87 -3.04 8.51
N TRP A 32 8.20 -2.82 7.38
CA TRP A 32 7.00 -1.99 7.32
C TRP A 32 5.74 -2.82 7.54
N GLU A 33 4.82 -2.32 8.36
CA GLU A 33 3.52 -2.90 8.64
C GLU A 33 2.43 -2.07 7.96
N VAL A 34 1.51 -2.70 7.24
CA VAL A 34 0.34 -2.00 6.68
C VAL A 34 -0.64 -1.67 7.81
N LYS A 35 -0.93 -0.38 8.01
CA LYS A 35 -1.88 0.09 9.03
C LYS A 35 -3.25 0.37 8.47
N ASP A 36 -3.32 0.87 7.25
CA ASP A 36 -4.59 1.27 6.65
C ASP A 36 -4.54 1.14 5.13
N ILE A 37 -5.69 0.82 4.53
CA ILE A 37 -5.86 0.79 3.07
C ILE A 37 -7.18 1.46 2.74
N ASP A 38 -7.14 2.50 1.92
CA ASP A 38 -8.33 3.26 1.52
C ASP A 38 -8.47 3.31 0.00
N LEU A 39 -9.71 3.36 -0.47
CA LEU A 39 -10.05 3.46 -1.88
C LEU A 39 -10.14 4.94 -2.27
N ILE A 40 -9.41 5.35 -3.30
CA ILE A 40 -9.45 6.72 -3.80
C ILE A 40 -10.22 6.78 -5.12
N GLY A 41 -11.24 7.62 -5.16
CA GLY A 41 -12.00 7.93 -6.36
C GLY A 41 -13.33 7.18 -6.44
N GLY A 42 -14.38 7.89 -6.86
CA GLY A 42 -15.75 7.35 -6.97
C GLY A 42 -15.92 6.20 -7.97
N SER A 43 -14.87 5.86 -8.71
CA SER A 43 -14.71 4.59 -9.43
C SER A 43 -13.61 3.84 -8.72
N ALA A 44 -13.91 2.65 -8.16
CA ALA A 44 -13.06 1.84 -7.28
C ALA A 44 -11.79 1.26 -7.96
N SER A 45 -11.06 2.08 -8.70
CA SER A 45 -9.86 1.72 -9.43
C SER A 45 -8.59 2.05 -8.65
N GLN A 46 -8.53 3.15 -7.91
CA GLN A 46 -7.33 3.54 -7.19
C GLN A 46 -7.45 3.25 -5.68
N PHE A 47 -6.34 2.89 -5.06
CA PHE A 47 -6.25 2.69 -3.63
C PHE A 47 -4.94 3.25 -3.08
N ILE A 48 -4.95 3.58 -1.80
CA ILE A 48 -3.75 3.93 -1.03
C ILE A 48 -3.57 2.95 0.11
N ALA A 49 -2.30 2.67 0.45
CA ALA A 49 -1.95 1.95 1.65
C ALA A 49 -0.99 2.77 2.50
N LEU A 50 -1.33 2.90 3.77
CA LEU A 50 -0.49 3.48 4.80
C LEU A 50 0.35 2.37 5.43
N LEU A 51 1.67 2.50 5.38
CA LEU A 51 2.58 1.65 6.13
C LEU A 51 3.22 2.41 7.28
N GLU A 52 3.37 1.73 8.41
CA GLU A 52 4.09 2.18 9.59
C GLU A 52 5.30 1.27 9.80
N LYS A 53 6.46 1.84 10.08
CA LYS A 53 7.63 1.11 10.54
C LYS A 53 8.02 1.59 11.94
N GLN A 54 8.20 0.63 12.84
CA GLN A 54 8.70 0.89 14.19
C GLN A 54 10.22 0.93 14.13
N LYS A 55 10.80 2.07 14.51
CA LYS A 55 12.24 2.31 14.62
C LYS A 55 12.66 2.41 16.06
#